data_AF-A0A7J7JAU3-F1
#
_entry.id   AF-A0A7J7JAU3-F1
#
_cell.length_a   1.000
_cell.length_b   1.000
_cell.length_c   1.000
_cell.angle_alpha   90.00
_cell.angle_beta   90.00
_cell.angle_gamma   90.00
#
_symmetry.space_group_name_H-M   'P 1'
#
loop_
_entity.id
_entity.type
_entity.pdbx_description
1 polymer ?
#
loop_
_entity_poly.entity_id
_entity_poly.type
_entity_poly.pdbx_seq_one_letter_code
_entity_poly.pdbx_strand_id
1 'polypeptide(L)'
;MPHESDDCYFYYYRTCNKGSNCPYRHEPSARGTEEICQNWEFGNCVKKICNLRHMRIEVQRSTIQCYWELQPAGCQKPYCVFKHTKKYNGKLSMQ
;
A
#
# COMPACT_ATOMS: atom_id res chain seq x y z
N MET A 1 15.15 3.97 16.21
CA MET A 1 15.50 2.86 15.29
C MET A 1 14.23 2.55 14.51
N PRO A 2 14.22 2.48 13.17
CA PRO A 2 13.08 1.90 12.45
C PRO A 2 12.88 0.47 12.96
N HIS A 3 11.64 0.05 13.17
CA HIS A 3 11.42 -1.38 13.40
C HIS A 3 11.73 -2.10 12.09
N GLU A 4 12.43 -3.22 12.12
CA GLU A 4 12.74 -4.02 10.91
C GLU A 4 11.48 -4.42 10.13
N SER A 5 10.32 -4.33 10.75
CA SER A 5 9.02 -4.62 10.17
C SER A 5 8.30 -3.40 9.57
N ASP A 6 8.84 -2.18 9.69
CA ASP A 6 8.22 -0.96 9.15
C ASP A 6 8.24 -0.98 7.62
N ASP A 7 7.09 -0.70 7.03
CA ASP A 7 6.91 -0.72 5.58
C ASP A 7 7.68 0.41 4.87
N CYS A 8 8.27 0.11 3.72
CA CYS A 8 8.90 1.13 2.88
C CYS A 8 7.85 2.00 2.19
N TYR A 9 7.76 3.28 2.55
CA TYR A 9 6.87 4.25 1.88
C TYR A 9 6.99 4.20 0.34
N PHE A 10 8.21 4.17 -0.18
CA PHE A 10 8.45 4.17 -1.62
C PHE A 10 8.00 2.88 -2.31
N TYR A 11 8.10 1.72 -1.66
CA TYR A 11 7.65 0.46 -2.27
C TYR A 11 6.14 0.43 -2.54
N TYR A 12 5.35 1.02 -1.64
CA TYR A 12 3.90 1.03 -1.76
C TYR A 12 3.35 2.18 -2.60
N TYR A 13 3.96 3.38 -2.54
CA TYR A 13 3.41 4.57 -3.20
C TYR A 13 4.19 5.06 -4.42
N ARG A 14 5.47 4.67 -4.57
CA ARG A 14 6.36 5.11 -5.65
C ARG A 14 7.27 3.95 -6.11
N THR A 15 8.45 4.28 -6.63
CA THR A 15 9.49 3.31 -6.97
C THR A 15 10.54 3.31 -5.86
N CYS A 16 10.83 2.14 -5.28
CA CYS A 16 11.96 1.95 -4.39
C CYS A 16 13.13 1.37 -5.19
N ASN A 17 14.24 2.10 -5.28
CA ASN A 17 15.43 1.68 -6.04
C ASN A 17 16.46 0.92 -5.20
N LYS A 18 16.20 0.73 -3.89
CA LYS A 18 17.12 0.04 -2.98
C LYS A 18 17.06 -1.49 -3.10
N GLY A 19 16.04 -2.03 -3.78
CA GLY A 19 15.87 -3.48 -3.97
C GLY A 19 15.84 -4.24 -2.64
N SER A 20 16.56 -5.35 -2.57
CA SER A 20 16.74 -6.17 -1.37
C SER A 20 17.57 -5.50 -0.27
N ASN A 21 18.31 -4.42 -0.60
CA ASN A 21 19.09 -3.64 0.36
C ASN A 21 18.25 -2.55 1.04
N CYS A 22 16.93 -2.51 0.81
CA CYS A 22 16.07 -1.58 1.52
C CYS A 22 15.97 -1.99 2.99
N PRO A 23 16.28 -1.11 3.96
CA PRO A 23 16.17 -1.43 5.39
C PRO A 23 14.71 -1.45 5.88
N TYR A 24 13.76 -1.18 4.98
CA TYR A 24 12.33 -1.17 5.26
C TYR A 24 11.66 -2.34 4.53
N ARG A 25 10.57 -2.82 5.11
CA ARG A 25 9.83 -3.97 4.64
C ARG A 25 9.19 -3.74 3.26
N HIS A 26 9.38 -4.71 2.37
CA HIS A 26 8.73 -4.82 1.06
C HIS A 26 7.87 -6.09 1.01
N GLU A 27 6.59 -5.99 1.34
CA GLU A 27 5.68 -7.14 1.31
C GLU A 27 4.72 -7.08 0.11
N PRO A 28 4.83 -8.00 -0.87
CA PRO A 28 3.90 -8.08 -1.99
C PRO A 28 2.45 -8.31 -1.56
N SER A 29 2.20 -9.12 -0.52
CA SER A 29 0.83 -9.44 -0.07
C SER A 29 0.08 -8.27 0.56
N ALA A 30 0.80 -7.23 1.01
CA ALA A 30 0.21 -6.00 1.56
C ALA A 30 0.00 -4.91 0.48
N ARG A 31 0.30 -5.19 -0.80
CA ARG A 31 0.06 -4.23 -1.89
C ARG A 31 -1.42 -4.14 -2.24
N GLY A 32 -1.90 -2.92 -2.41
CA GLY A 32 -3.30 -2.65 -2.78
C GLY A 32 -4.25 -2.55 -1.58
N THR A 33 -3.78 -2.81 -0.36
CA THR A 33 -4.48 -2.46 0.88
C THR A 33 -3.84 -1.25 1.55
N GLU A 34 -4.68 -0.45 2.20
CA GLU A 34 -4.31 0.65 3.09
C GLU A 34 -4.74 0.35 4.54
N GLU A 35 -5.08 -0.90 4.85
CA GLU A 35 -5.43 -1.32 6.20
C GLU A 35 -4.16 -1.48 7.06
N ILE A 36 -4.13 -0.81 8.20
CA ILE A 36 -3.00 -0.81 9.13
C ILE A 36 -3.06 -2.07 10.00
N CYS A 37 -1.93 -2.75 10.17
CA CYS A 37 -1.82 -3.84 11.13
C CYS A 37 -1.84 -3.30 12.57
N GLN A 38 -2.94 -3.49 13.28
CA GLN A 38 -3.06 -3.07 14.69
C GLN A 38 -1.98 -3.71 15.57
N ASN A 39 -1.67 -5.00 15.37
CA ASN A 39 -0.61 -5.66 16.13
C ASN A 39 0.75 -5.00 15.91
N TRP A 40 1.06 -4.53 14.69
CA TRP A 40 2.31 -3.80 14.43
C TRP A 40 2.27 -2.43 15.11
N GLU A 41 1.13 -1.75 15.06
CA GLU A 41 0.94 -0.45 15.70
C GLU A 41 1.16 -0.52 17.23
N PHE A 42 0.80 -1.63 17.86
CA PHE A 42 1.08 -1.92 19.27
C PHE A 42 2.45 -2.59 19.54
N GLY A 43 3.26 -2.83 18.51
CA GLY A 43 4.60 -3.44 18.64
C GLY A 43 4.64 -4.97 18.80
N ASN A 44 3.53 -5.66 18.55
CA ASN A 44 3.33 -7.10 18.81
C ASN A 44 3.11 -7.95 17.55
N CYS A 45 3.26 -7.40 16.34
CA CYS A 45 3.12 -8.21 15.12
C CYS A 45 4.33 -9.13 14.93
N VAL A 46 4.08 -10.44 15.02
CA VAL A 46 5.10 -11.49 14.83
C VAL A 46 4.96 -12.23 13.50
N LYS A 47 4.01 -11.84 12.66
CA LYS A 47 3.77 -12.50 11.36
C LYS A 47 4.96 -12.22 10.43
N LYS A 48 5.67 -13.28 10.02
CA LYS A 48 6.73 -13.19 9.00
C LYS A 48 6.21 -12.63 7.67
N ILE A 49 4.97 -13.00 7.32
CA ILE A 49 4.23 -12.49 6.16
C ILE A 49 2.93 -11.88 6.70
N CYS A 50 2.90 -10.56 6.83
CA CYS A 50 1.72 -9.80 7.22
C CYS A 50 1.14 -9.09 6.00
N ASN A 51 -0.09 -9.41 5.61
CA ASN A 51 -0.77 -8.79 4.48
C ASN A 51 -1.36 -7.40 4.79
N LEU A 52 -1.09 -6.86 5.98
CA LEU A 52 -1.53 -5.54 6.42
C LEU A 52 -0.34 -4.57 6.46
N ARG A 53 -0.64 -3.27 6.45
CA ARG A 53 0.36 -2.21 6.39
C ARG A 53 1.03 -2.00 7.75
N HIS A 54 2.35 -2.01 7.73
CA HIS A 54 3.21 -1.70 8.87
C HIS A 54 3.74 -0.26 8.74
N MET A 55 2.83 0.67 8.49
CA MET A 55 3.09 2.10 8.51
C MET A 55 1.80 2.81 8.93
N ARG A 56 1.93 4.01 9.53
CA ARG A 56 0.76 4.85 9.79
C ARG A 56 0.27 5.46 8.47
N ILE A 57 -1.04 5.40 8.25
CA ILE A 57 -1.69 5.97 7.07
C ILE A 57 -2.59 7.12 7.56
N GLU A 58 -2.10 8.34 7.39
CA GLU A 58 -2.79 9.55 7.83
C GLU A 58 -3.90 9.98 6.86
N VAL A 59 -3.77 9.59 5.60
CA VAL A 59 -4.68 10.00 4.52
C VAL A 59 -5.40 8.77 3.98
N GLN A 60 -6.73 8.76 4.11
CA GLN A 60 -7.59 7.72 3.53
C GLN A 60 -7.72 7.92 2.02
N ARG A 61 -6.70 7.51 1.26
CA ARG A 61 -6.62 7.70 -0.20
C ARG A 61 -7.78 7.03 -0.95
N SER A 62 -8.34 5.96 -0.40
CA SER A 62 -9.53 5.27 -0.93
C SER A 62 -10.78 6.15 -0.98
N THR A 63 -10.79 7.29 -0.28
CA THR A 63 -11.88 8.28 -0.32
C THR A 63 -11.63 9.37 -1.37
N ILE A 64 -10.40 9.51 -1.84
CA ILE A 64 -9.97 10.55 -2.79
C ILE A 64 -10.05 10.00 -4.21
N GLN A 65 -10.76 10.70 -5.10
CA GLN A 65 -10.91 10.31 -6.51
C GLN A 65 -9.53 10.18 -7.21
N CYS A 66 -9.33 9.09 -7.95
CA CYS A 66 -8.13 8.92 -8.76
C CYS A 66 -8.13 9.93 -9.91
N TYR A 67 -7.18 10.87 -9.85
CA TYR A 67 -6.98 11.85 -10.92
C TYR A 67 -6.68 11.19 -12.28
N TRP A 68 -5.86 10.14 -12.29
CA TRP A 68 -5.46 9.45 -13.52
C TRP A 68 -6.59 8.65 -14.16
N GLU A 69 -7.60 8.21 -13.40
CA GLU A 69 -8.78 7.54 -13.97
C GLU A 69 -9.53 8.43 -14.97
N LEU A 70 -9.50 9.74 -14.77
CA LEU A 70 -10.18 10.72 -15.61
C LEU A 70 -9.35 11.15 -16.84
N GLN A 71 -8.08 10.74 -16.91
CA GLN A 71 -7.20 11.08 -18.02
C GLN A 71 -7.45 10.16 -19.22
N PRO A 72 -7.16 10.59 -20.47
CA PRO A 72 -7.38 9.77 -21.66
C PRO A 72 -6.67 8.40 -21.62
N ALA A 73 -5.49 8.33 -20.99
CA ALA A 73 -4.73 7.09 -20.81
C ALA A 73 -5.26 6.20 -19.67
N GLY A 74 -6.16 6.72 -18.82
CA GLY A 74 -6.61 6.07 -17.60
C GLY A 74 -5.51 5.91 -16.54
N CYS A 75 -5.87 5.38 -15.38
CA CYS A 75 -4.88 4.98 -14.38
C CYS A 75 -4.12 3.76 -14.91
N GLN A 76 -2.79 3.72 -14.78
CA GLN A 76 -1.96 2.56 -15.19
C GLN A 76 -1.33 1.86 -13.98
N LYS A 77 -1.72 2.25 -12.76
CA LYS A 77 -1.14 1.71 -11.52
C LYS A 77 -1.95 0.47 -11.09
N PRO A 78 -1.38 -0.75 -11.10
CA PRO A 78 -2.11 -1.97 -10.74
C PRO A 78 -2.56 -2.01 -9.28
N TYR A 79 -1.89 -1.25 -8.40
CA TYR A 79 -2.22 -1.14 -6.96
C TYR A 79 -2.57 0.31 -6.59
N CYS A 80 -3.32 1.00 -7.44
CA CYS A 80 -3.71 2.37 -7.16
C CYS A 80 -4.65 2.42 -5.95
N VAL A 81 -4.22 3.09 -4.89
CA VAL A 81 -4.95 3.20 -3.62
C VAL A 81 -6.01 4.31 -3.60
N PHE A 82 -6.10 5.07 -4.69
CA PHE A 82 -7.12 6.10 -4.85
C PHE A 82 -8.47 5.50 -5.28
N LYS A 83 -9.56 6.19 -4.99
CA LYS A 83 -10.91 5.77 -5.38
C LYS A 83 -11.04 5.69 -6.91
N HIS A 84 -11.52 4.57 -7.42
CA HIS A 84 -11.90 4.37 -8.81
C HIS A 84 -13.40 4.13 -8.92
N THR A 85 -14.01 4.63 -9.98
CA THR A 85 -15.43 4.43 -10.30
C THR A 85 -15.64 3.35 -11.36
N LYS A 86 -14.66 3.19 -12.26
CA LYS A 86 -14.64 2.13 -13.27
C LYS A 86 -13.87 0.95 -12.71
N LYS A 87 -14.42 -0.25 -12.85
CA LYS A 87 -13.73 -1.48 -12.44
C LYS A 87 -12.46 -1.61 -13.29
N TYR A 88 -11.29 -1.45 -12.66
CA TYR A 88 -10.04 -1.84 -13.28
C TYR A 88 -9.99 -3.37 -13.37
N ASN A 89 -9.47 -3.91 -14.47
CA ASN A 89 -9.32 -5.36 -14.64
C ASN A 89 -8.48 -5.95 -13.49
N GLY A 90 -9.15 -6.54 -12.49
CA GLY A 90 -8.59 -7.65 -11.74
C GLY A 90 -8.51 -7.59 -10.21
N LYS A 91 -8.99 -6.56 -9.49
CA LYS A 91 -9.21 -6.68 -8.03
C LYS A 91 -10.17 -5.62 -7.49
N LEU A 92 -11.20 -6.12 -6.82
CA LEU A 92 -12.27 -5.37 -6.18
C LEU A 92 -11.71 -4.33 -5.21
N SER A 93 -12.15 -3.07 -5.35
CA SER A 93 -12.33 -2.21 -4.19
C SER A 93 -13.43 -2.86 -3.34
N MET A 94 -13.05 -3.73 -2.40
CA MET A 94 -14.00 -4.29 -1.45
C MET A 94 -14.44 -3.15 -0.53
N GLN A 95 -15.77 -3.00 -0.42
CA GLN A 95 -16.44 -2.27 0.65
C GLN A 95 -15.96 -2.75 2.02
#